data_AF-A0A545T813-F1
#
_entry.id   AF-A0A545T813-F1
#
_cell.length_a   1.000
_cell.length_b   1.000
_cell.length_c   1.000
_cell.angle_alpha   90.00
_cell.angle_beta   90.00
_cell.angle_gamma   90.00
#
_symmetry.space_group_name_H-M   'P 1'
#
loop_
_entity.id
_entity.type
_entity.pdbx_description
1 polymer ?
#
loop_
_entity_poly.entity_id
_entity_poly.type
_entity_poly.pdbx_seq_one_letter_code
_entity_poly.pdbx_strand_id
1 'polypeptide(L)' 'MVVKSEEKNDIRGSRALEKALDAVGAVGDSGFILVPSAPTREMMMAGAKAGHVSPDLARVIYRAMLGETTEP' A
#
# COMPACT_ATOMS: atom_id res chain seq x y z
N MET A 1 -12.37 49.98 -9.69
CA MET A 1 -11.62 48.71 -9.69
C MET A 1 -10.54 48.84 -8.64
N VAL A 2 -10.84 48.46 -7.39
CA VAL A 2 -9.90 48.50 -6.27
C VAL A 2 -9.51 47.06 -5.99
N VAL A 3 -8.22 46.79 -6.17
CA VAL A 3 -7.60 45.48 -6.08
C VAL A 3 -7.79 44.95 -4.66
N LYS A 4 -8.45 43.80 -4.50
CA LYS A 4 -8.43 43.06 -3.24
C LYS A 4 -6.97 42.73 -2.94
N SER A 5 -6.45 43.25 -1.83
CA SER A 5 -5.19 42.81 -1.28
C SER A 5 -5.36 41.35 -0.89
N GLU A 6 -4.88 40.43 -1.74
CA GLU A 6 -4.69 39.05 -1.34
C GLU A 6 -3.61 39.03 -0.26
N GLU A 7 -4.06 38.75 0.95
CA GLU A 7 -3.25 38.40 2.09
C GLU A 7 -2.38 37.21 1.68
N LYS A 8 -1.14 37.47 1.25
CA LYS A 8 -0.11 36.45 1.13
C LYS A 8 0.18 35.95 2.54
N ASN A 9 -0.55 34.92 2.94
CA ASN A 9 -0.22 34.15 4.12
C ASN A 9 1.08 33.42 3.80
N ASP A 10 2.20 34.10 4.08
CA ASP A 10 3.56 33.61 3.91
C ASP A 10 3.80 32.54 4.98
N ILE A 11 3.14 31.39 4.84
CA ILE A 11 3.50 30.17 5.54
C ILE A 11 4.81 29.74 4.90
N ARG A 12 5.91 30.39 5.31
CA ARG A 12 7.26 29.88 5.09
C ARG A 12 7.31 28.54 5.82
N GLY A 13 6.91 27.49 5.10
CA GLY A 13 6.86 26.13 5.59
C GLY A 13 8.16 25.84 6.30
N SER A 14 8.06 25.42 7.56
CA SER A 14 9.25 25.03 8.30
C SER A 14 9.99 23.99 7.45
N ARG A 15 11.28 24.19 7.20
CA ARG A 15 12.10 23.18 6.50
C ARG A 15 12.06 21.82 7.20
N ALA A 16 11.76 21.80 8.50
CA ALA A 16 11.51 20.57 9.23
C ALA A 16 10.16 19.93 8.86
N LEU A 17 9.13 20.74 8.62
CA LEU A 17 7.82 20.26 8.15
C LEU A 17 7.91 19.72 6.73
N GLU A 18 8.60 20.42 5.83
CA GLU A 18 8.83 19.96 4.45
C GLU A 18 9.56 18.60 4.42
N LYS A 19 10.65 18.46 5.19
CA LYS A 19 11.34 17.18 5.35
C LYS A 19 10.48 16.09 5.98
N ALA A 20 9.61 16.45 6.94
CA ALA A 20 8.69 15.50 7.55
C ALA A 20 7.62 15.04 6.54
N LEU A 21 7.11 15.95 5.71
CA LEU A 21 6.16 15.64 4.65
C LEU A 21 6.80 14.82 3.53
N ASP A 22 8.05 15.11 3.14
CA ASP A 22 8.82 14.31 2.18
C ASP A 22 9.08 12.89 2.72
N ALA A 23 9.43 12.76 3.99
CA ALA A 23 9.60 11.47 4.64
C ALA A 23 8.29 10.67 4.70
N VAL A 24 7.16 11.33 4.99
CA VAL A 24 5.83 10.71 4.96
C VAL A 24 5.40 10.36 3.54
N GLY A 25 5.71 11.20 2.54
CA GLY A 25 5.46 10.94 1.13
C GLY A 25 6.27 9.77 0.58
N ALA A 26 7.52 9.63 1.01
CA ALA A 26 8.37 8.47 0.69
C ALA A 26 7.84 7.16 1.31
N VAL A 27 7.13 7.23 2.44
CA VAL A 27 6.39 6.07 2.98
C VAL A 27 5.15 5.78 2.14
N GLY A 28 4.48 6.80 1.59
CA GLY A 28 3.33 6.66 0.69
C GLY A 28 3.62 5.95 -0.64
N ASP A 29 4.85 6.11 -1.18
CA ASP A 29 5.31 5.44 -2.40
C ASP A 29 5.75 3.97 -2.18
N SER A 30 5.82 3.53 -0.92
CA SER A 30 6.24 2.16 -0.56
C SER A 30 5.08 1.15 -0.47
N GLY A 31 3.86 1.54 -0.87
CA GLY A 31 2.64 0.75 -0.77
C GLY A 31 2.52 -0.46 -1.72
N PHE A 32 3.45 -0.60 -2.69
CA PHE A 32 3.51 -1.77 -3.56
C PHE A 32 4.65 -2.69 -3.10
N ILE A 33 4.35 -3.60 -2.17
CA ILE A 33 5.20 -4.78 -2.00
C ILE A 33 5.03 -5.61 -3.27
N LEU A 34 6.14 -5.93 -3.95
CA LEU A 34 6.15 -6.89 -5.05
C LEU A 34 5.67 -8.24 -4.50
N VAL A 35 4.39 -8.53 -4.71
CA VAL A 35 3.78 -9.81 -4.38
C VAL A 35 4.00 -10.77 -5.57
N PRO A 36 4.52 -11.99 -5.34
CA PRO A 36 4.62 -12.98 -6.40
C PRO A 36 3.25 -13.26 -7.03
N SER A 37 3.14 -13.35 -8.35
CA SER A 37 1.88 -13.74 -9.00
C SER A 37 1.46 -15.18 -8.63
N ALA A 38 2.43 -16.05 -8.33
CA ALA A 38 2.18 -17.39 -7.81
C ALA A 38 2.73 -17.54 -6.38
N PRO A 39 1.94 -18.07 -5.42
CA PRO A 39 2.43 -18.27 -4.07
C PRO A 39 3.42 -19.43 -4.04
N THR A 40 4.52 -19.27 -3.27
CA THR A 40 5.46 -20.37 -3.04
C THR A 40 4.86 -21.43 -2.12
N ARG A 41 5.49 -22.60 -2.04
CA ARG A 41 5.07 -23.67 -1.13
C ARG A 41 5.09 -23.22 0.32
N GLU A 42 6.12 -22.49 0.70
CA GLU A 42 6.33 -21.97 2.05
C GLU A 42 5.23 -20.96 2.42
N MET A 43 4.85 -20.07 1.49
CA MET A 43 3.75 -19.13 1.67
C MET A 43 2.41 -19.85 1.86
N MET A 44 2.13 -20.88 1.05
CA MET A 44 0.91 -21.68 1.18
C MET A 44 0.87 -22.42 2.52
N MET A 45 1.98 -23.01 2.95
CA MET A 45 2.05 -23.72 4.23
C MET A 45 1.92 -22.76 5.43
N ALA A 46 2.52 -21.58 5.35
CA ALA A 46 2.40 -20.56 6.38
C ALA A 46 0.95 -20.04 6.48
N GLY A 47 0.33 -19.73 5.34
CA GLY A 47 -1.08 -19.31 5.27
C GLY A 47 -2.04 -20.39 5.76
N ALA A 48 -1.82 -21.65 5.34
CA ALA A 48 -2.59 -22.80 5.81
C ALA A 48 -2.51 -22.97 7.33
N LYS A 49 -1.31 -22.85 7.89
CA LYS A 49 -1.09 -22.94 9.34
C LYS A 49 -1.76 -21.80 10.10
N ALA A 50 -1.64 -20.57 9.60
CA ALA A 50 -2.20 -19.38 10.25
C ALA A 50 -3.73 -19.32 10.17
N GLY A 51 -4.30 -19.70 9.03
CA GLY A 51 -5.74 -19.71 8.80
C GLY A 51 -6.44 -20.99 9.23
N HIS A 52 -5.70 -22.01 9.69
CA HIS A 52 -6.22 -23.35 9.96
C HIS A 52 -7.00 -23.95 8.77
N VAL A 53 -6.48 -23.75 7.55
CA VAL A 53 -7.07 -24.23 6.29
C VAL A 53 -6.11 -25.17 5.57
N SER A 54 -6.59 -25.88 4.54
CA SER A 54 -5.72 -26.68 3.67
C SER A 54 -4.78 -25.78 2.84
N PRO A 55 -3.59 -26.28 2.43
CA PRO A 55 -2.69 -25.54 1.54
C PRO A 55 -3.32 -25.14 0.21
N ASP A 56 -4.23 -25.96 -0.33
CA ASP A 56 -4.94 -25.64 -1.57
C ASP A 56 -5.95 -24.51 -1.38
N LEU A 57 -6.66 -24.47 -0.24
CA LEU A 57 -7.55 -23.34 0.06
C LEU A 57 -6.75 -22.05 0.30
N ALA A 58 -5.59 -22.13 0.94
CA ALA A 58 -4.68 -20.98 1.08
C ALA A 58 -4.22 -20.43 -0.29
N ARG A 59 -4.00 -21.30 -1.30
CA ARG A 59 -3.68 -20.89 -2.67
C ARG A 59 -4.85 -20.14 -3.34
N VAL A 60 -6.07 -20.61 -3.15
CA VAL A 60 -7.28 -19.96 -3.69
C VAL A 60 -7.46 -18.57 -3.09
N ILE A 61 -7.33 -18.45 -1.76
CA ILE A 61 -7.41 -17.16 -1.05
C ILE A 61 -6.33 -16.21 -1.56
N TYR A 62 -5.10 -16.69 -1.75
CA TYR A 62 -4.02 -15.88 -2.31
C TYR A 62 -4.34 -15.31 -3.69
N ARG A 63 -4.87 -16.13 -4.61
CA ARG A 63 -5.28 -15.66 -5.95
C ARG A 63 -6.41 -14.64 -5.88
N ALA A 64 -7.39 -14.86 -5.00
CA ALA A 64 -8.47 -13.90 -4.78
C ALA A 64 -7.94 -12.54 -4.29
N MET A 65 -6.92 -12.53 -3.41
CA MET A 65 -6.27 -11.29 -2.95
C MET A 65 -5.55 -10.53 -4.08
N LEU A 66 -5.05 -11.24 -5.09
CA LEU A 66 -4.45 -10.61 -6.28
C LEU A 66 -5.48 -10.10 -7.29
N GLY A 67 -6.78 -10.31 -7.06
CA GLY A 67 -7.82 -10.03 -8.05
C GLY A 67 -7.80 -10.98 -9.24
N GLU A 68 -7.04 -12.09 -9.16
CA GLU A 68 -7.13 -13.19 -10.12
C GLU A 68 -8.38 -14.02 -9.77
N THR A 69 -9.55 -13.52 -10.13
CA THR A 69 -10.77 -14.33 -10.19
C THR A 69 -10.58 -15.38 -11.27
N THR A 70 -10.29 -16.61 -10.87
CA THR A 70 -10.58 -17.77 -11.71
C THR A 70 -12.09 -17.89 -11.81
N GLU A 71 -12.68 -17.34 -12.88
CA GLU A 71 -13.98 -17.81 -13.36
C GLU A 71 -13.83 -19.30 -13.75
N PRO A 72 -14.88 -20.12 -13.51
CA PRO A 72 -14.86 -21.56 -13.75
C PRO A 72 -14.67 -21.94 -15.22
#